data_AF-A0A8T3MBN7-F1
#
_entry.id   AF-A0A8T3MBN7-F1
#
_cell.length_a   1.000
_cell.length_b   1.000
_cell.length_c   1.000
_cell.angle_alpha   90.00
_cell.angle_beta   90.00
_cell.angle_gamma   90.00
#
_symmetry.space_group_name_H-M   'P 1'
#
loop_
_entity.id
_entity.type
_entity.pdbx_description
1 polymer ?
#
loop_
_entity_poly.entity_id
_entity_poly.type
_entity_poly.pdbx_seq_one_letter_code
_entity_poly.pdbx_strand_id
1 'polypeptide(L)'
;MIEEPTLPLGEDPDPRGETGTGTSAASARMVEVAVDAVGRGGARTWTYAVPAALEPVEPGEAVLVPYGRRQALGVVLGGGAPAAGVVARPLADRVRADGPLLPPLALELARWIAGHY
;
A
#
# COMPACT_ATOMS: atom_id res chain seq x y z
N MET A 1 3.27 26.73 -28.23
CA MET A 1 3.77 27.56 -27.11
C MET A 1 2.64 27.68 -26.12
N ILE A 2 2.52 26.70 -25.22
CA ILE A 2 1.71 26.81 -24.01
C ILE A 2 2.62 26.21 -22.96
N GLU A 3 3.20 27.08 -22.13
CA GLU A 3 4.08 26.69 -21.04
C GLU A 3 3.23 25.98 -19.98
N GLU A 4 3.58 24.73 -19.67
CA GLU A 4 3.12 24.10 -18.44
C GLU A 4 3.85 24.78 -17.27
N PRO A 5 3.14 25.47 -16.36
CA PRO A 5 3.77 25.86 -15.11
C PRO A 5 4.04 24.59 -14.32
N THR A 6 5.32 24.18 -14.29
CA THR A 6 5.88 23.26 -13.31
C THR A 6 5.64 23.86 -11.94
N LEU A 7 4.51 23.50 -11.32
CA LEU A 7 4.26 23.80 -9.93
C LEU A 7 5.26 23.00 -9.09
N PRO A 8 5.97 23.65 -8.16
CA PRO A 8 7.07 23.04 -7.44
C PRO A 8 6.56 21.85 -6.63
N LEU A 9 7.34 20.77 -6.68
CA LEU A 9 7.28 19.65 -5.77
C LEU A 9 7.41 20.21 -4.35
N GLY A 10 6.27 20.48 -3.71
CA GLY A 10 6.20 20.83 -2.30
C GLY A 10 6.66 19.61 -1.51
N GLU A 11 7.95 19.59 -1.19
CA GLU A 11 8.49 18.78 -0.12
C GLU A 11 7.93 19.32 1.19
N ASP A 12 6.80 18.76 1.64
CA ASP A 12 6.24 19.02 2.97
C ASP A 12 6.59 17.84 3.90
N PRO A 13 7.50 18.04 4.87
CA PRO A 13 7.83 17.04 5.88
C PRO A 13 6.77 16.96 7.00
N ASP A 14 6.36 15.71 7.27
CA ASP A 14 5.83 15.07 8.49
C ASP A 14 4.80 15.81 9.38
N PRO A 15 3.71 15.11 9.77
CA PRO A 15 3.52 14.99 11.21
C PRO A 15 2.99 13.61 11.63
N ARG A 16 3.90 12.66 11.86
CA ARG A 16 4.30 12.13 13.18
C ARG A 16 4.74 10.68 13.00
N GLY A 17 6.03 10.53 12.75
CA GLY A 17 6.75 9.31 13.08
C GLY A 17 6.49 8.92 14.55
N GLU A 18 5.80 7.80 14.75
CA GLU A 18 5.88 7.09 16.03
C GLU A 18 7.21 6.36 16.02
N THR A 19 8.17 6.89 16.77
CA THR A 19 9.46 6.27 17.08
C THR A 19 9.24 5.01 17.91
N GLY A 20 8.90 3.92 17.23
CA GLY A 20 8.96 2.57 17.79
C GLY A 20 10.37 2.03 17.69
N THR A 21 11.03 1.87 18.83
CA THR A 21 12.36 1.28 19.00
C THR A 21 12.52 0.00 18.20
N GLY A 22 13.58 -0.05 17.40
CA GLY A 22 13.93 -1.20 16.59
C GLY A 22 14.03 -2.48 17.40
N THR A 23 13.41 -3.53 16.87
CA THR A 23 13.92 -4.89 17.01
C THR A 23 14.01 -5.44 15.60
N SER A 24 15.25 -5.68 15.18
CA SER A 24 15.60 -6.49 14.02
C SER A 24 14.96 -7.87 14.19
N ALA A 25 13.78 -8.06 13.61
CA ALA A 25 13.12 -9.35 13.53
C ALA A 25 12.96 -9.66 12.03
N ALA A 26 13.85 -10.53 11.55
CA ALA A 26 13.78 -11.33 10.33
C ALA A 26 12.81 -10.82 9.25
N SER A 27 13.35 -10.17 8.22
CA SER A 27 12.76 -10.01 6.88
C SER A 27 11.24 -9.99 6.85
N ALA A 28 10.61 -9.07 7.58
CA ALA A 28 9.16 -8.95 7.57
C ALA A 28 8.73 -8.72 6.11
N ARG A 29 7.91 -9.63 5.58
CA ARG A 29 7.46 -9.52 4.19
C ARG A 29 6.64 -8.25 4.07
N MET A 30 7.02 -7.40 3.15
CA MET A 30 6.38 -6.11 2.93
C MET A 30 5.64 -6.15 1.60
N VAL A 31 4.46 -5.57 1.59
CA VAL A 31 3.60 -5.55 0.42
C VAL A 31 3.12 -4.14 0.14
N GLU A 32 3.08 -3.81 -1.14
CA GLU A 32 2.45 -2.60 -1.63
C GLU A 32 0.95 -2.86 -1.81
N VAL A 33 0.13 -1.96 -1.27
CA VAL A 33 -1.32 -2.08 -1.27
C VAL A 33 -1.95 -0.81 -1.85
N ALA A 34 -2.82 -0.98 -2.84
CA ALA A 34 -3.74 0.07 -3.30
C ALA A 34 -4.94 0.10 -2.36
N VAL A 35 -5.20 1.24 -1.72
CA VAL A 35 -6.25 1.36 -0.69
C VAL A 35 -7.48 2.03 -1.29
N ASP A 36 -8.61 1.35 -1.26
CA ASP A 36 -9.92 1.90 -1.62
C ASP A 36 -10.47 2.72 -0.44
N ALA A 37 -10.05 3.99 -0.38
CA ALA A 37 -10.53 4.92 0.62
C ALA A 37 -10.70 6.33 0.05
N VAL A 38 -11.88 6.91 0.27
CA VAL A 38 -12.11 8.33 0.04
C VAL A 38 -11.24 9.15 1.01
N GLY A 39 -10.27 9.90 0.48
CA GLY A 39 -9.34 10.73 1.27
C GLY A 39 -8.25 11.39 0.42
N ARG A 40 -7.32 12.13 1.07
CA ARG A 40 -6.23 12.89 0.41
C ARG A 40 -5.17 12.02 -0.30
N GLY A 41 -5.30 10.70 -0.27
CA GLY A 41 -4.36 9.76 -0.86
C GLY A 41 -4.50 9.57 -2.38
N GLY A 42 -5.63 9.94 -2.98
CA GLY A 42 -5.85 9.79 -4.43
C GLY A 42 -5.50 8.38 -4.95
N ALA A 43 -4.75 8.32 -6.05
CA ALA A 43 -4.25 7.09 -6.67
C ALA A 43 -2.95 6.53 -6.01
N ARG A 44 -2.56 7.01 -4.82
CA ARG A 44 -1.32 6.59 -4.16
C ARG A 44 -1.46 5.21 -3.52
N THR A 45 -0.41 4.41 -3.66
CA THR A 45 -0.23 3.11 -3.02
C THR A 45 0.56 3.25 -1.72
N TRP A 46 0.38 2.29 -0.81
CA TRP A 46 0.96 2.33 0.53
C TRP A 46 1.64 1.00 0.87
N THR A 47 2.80 1.07 1.51
CA THR A 47 3.53 -0.13 1.93
C THR A 47 3.09 -0.55 3.33
N TYR A 48 2.69 -1.82 3.46
CA TYR A 48 2.30 -2.45 4.72
C TYR A 48 3.18 -3.68 5.02
N ALA A 49 3.35 -3.97 6.30
CA ALA A 49 4.00 -5.21 6.76
C ALA A 49 2.97 -6.35 6.79
N VAL A 50 3.37 -7.53 6.34
CA VAL A 50 2.53 -8.74 6.41
C VAL A 50 2.80 -9.46 7.73
N PRO A 51 1.78 -9.58 8.62
CA PRO A 51 1.89 -10.41 9.81
C PRO A 51 2.04 -11.89 9.43
N ALA A 52 2.85 -12.67 10.16
CA ALA A 52 3.03 -14.10 9.91
C ALA A 52 1.70 -14.89 9.93
N ALA A 53 0.71 -14.46 10.72
CA ALA A 53 -0.62 -15.08 10.77
C ALA A 53 -1.43 -14.89 9.48
N LEU A 54 -1.08 -13.89 8.67
CA LEU A 54 -1.72 -13.60 7.38
C LEU A 54 -0.86 -14.08 6.22
N GLU A 55 0.25 -14.78 6.42
CA GLU A 55 1.02 -15.36 5.31
C GLU A 55 0.41 -16.70 4.84
N PRO A 56 0.52 -17.05 3.54
CA PRO A 56 1.11 -16.27 2.44
C PRO A 56 0.10 -15.32 1.80
N VAL A 57 0.51 -14.07 1.54
CA VAL A 57 -0.30 -13.09 0.79
C VAL A 57 0.19 -13.01 -0.65
N GLU A 58 -0.71 -13.18 -1.60
CA GLU A 58 -0.44 -13.10 -3.04
C GLU A 58 -0.87 -11.76 -3.65
N PRO A 59 -0.21 -11.30 -4.73
CA PRO A 59 -0.68 -10.16 -5.51
C PRO A 59 -2.11 -10.40 -6.02
N GLY A 60 -2.96 -9.38 -5.91
CA GLY A 60 -4.36 -9.42 -6.30
C GLY A 60 -5.32 -9.86 -5.19
N GLU A 61 -4.81 -10.25 -4.03
CA GLU A 61 -5.65 -10.48 -2.85
C GLU A 61 -6.19 -9.17 -2.27
N ALA A 62 -7.42 -9.25 -1.75
CA ALA A 62 -8.00 -8.17 -0.98
C ALA A 62 -7.68 -8.30 0.50
N VAL A 63 -7.26 -7.20 1.08
CA VAL A 63 -6.82 -7.07 2.46
C VAL A 63 -7.53 -5.90 3.13
N LEU A 64 -7.69 -5.99 4.45
CA LEU A 64 -8.09 -4.87 5.27
C LEU A 64 -6.85 -4.23 5.86
N VAL A 65 -6.72 -2.93 5.66
CA VAL A 65 -5.60 -2.15 6.18
C VAL A 65 -6.06 -1.07 7.13
N PRO A 66 -5.26 -0.74 8.16
CA PRO A 66 -5.54 0.44 8.97
C PRO A 66 -5.31 1.70 8.12
N TYR A 67 -6.34 2.54 8.01
CA TYR A 67 -6.30 3.81 7.28
C TYR A 67 -6.88 4.96 8.13
N GLY A 68 -5.99 5.73 8.74
CA GLY A 68 -6.35 6.77 9.70
C GLY A 68 -6.99 6.19 10.96
N ARG A 69 -8.26 6.52 11.22
CA ARG A 69 -9.03 6.07 12.39
C ARG A 69 -9.94 4.86 12.10
N ARG A 70 -9.96 4.37 10.86
CA ARG A 70 -10.81 3.26 10.40
C ARG A 70 -9.98 2.22 9.66
N GLN A 71 -10.58 1.07 9.37
CA GLN A 71 -10.04 0.11 8.40
C GLN A 71 -10.58 0.44 7.02
N ALA A 72 -9.79 0.17 5.99
CA ALA A 72 -10.18 0.31 4.59
C ALA A 72 -9.84 -0.97 3.83
N LEU A 73 -10.60 -1.22 2.77
CA LEU A 73 -10.31 -2.29 1.82
C LEU A 73 -9.09 -1.88 0.98
N GLY A 74 -8.22 -2.83 0.68
CA GLY A 74 -7.12 -2.63 -0.23
C GLY A 74 -6.82 -3.88 -1.03
N VAL A 75 -6.10 -3.69 -2.14
CA VAL A 75 -5.64 -4.76 -3.02
C VAL A 75 -4.12 -4.79 -2.98
N VAL A 76 -3.57 -5.98 -2.77
CA VAL A 76 -2.12 -6.20 -2.80
C VAL A 76 -1.63 -6.13 -4.23
N LEU A 77 -0.71 -5.22 -4.52
CA LEU A 77 -0.11 -5.10 -5.86
C LEU A 77 1.14 -5.98 -6.00
N GLY A 78 1.83 -6.27 -4.89
CA GLY A 78 3.01 -7.12 -4.89
C GLY A 78 3.93 -6.81 -3.73
N GLY A 79 5.19 -7.23 -3.86
CA GLY A 79 6.24 -6.88 -2.89
C GLY A 79 6.51 -5.38 -2.91
N GLY A 80 6.58 -4.78 -1.73
CA GLY A 80 6.87 -3.35 -1.57
C GLY A 80 8.04 -3.12 -0.61
N ALA A 81 8.68 -1.96 -0.73
CA ALA A 81 9.66 -1.48 0.26
C ALA A 81 9.11 -0.21 0.93
N PRO A 82 9.26 -0.07 2.26
CA PRO A 82 8.85 1.13 2.95
C PRO A 82 9.82 2.26 2.61
N ALA A 83 9.33 3.50 2.65
CA ALA A 83 10.21 4.65 2.55
C ALA A 83 11.25 4.63 3.68
N ALA A 84 12.46 5.12 3.38
CA ALA A 84 13.56 5.11 4.34
C ALA A 84 13.15 5.82 5.65
N GLY A 85 13.30 5.13 6.78
CA GLY A 85 12.93 5.65 8.10
C GLY A 85 11.45 5.52 8.48
N VAL A 86 10.61 4.92 7.63
CA VAL A 86 9.18 4.70 7.93
C VAL A 86 8.93 3.25 8.36
N VAL A 87 8.33 3.07 9.53
CA VAL A 87 7.85 1.74 9.97
C VAL A 87 6.51 1.47 9.31
N ALA A 88 6.46 0.42 8.47
CA ALA A 88 5.23 0.00 7.82
C ALA A 88 4.23 -0.54 8.85
N ARG A 89 2.99 -0.07 8.79
CA ARG A 89 1.91 -0.60 9.63
C ARG A 89 1.58 -2.04 9.22
N PRO A 90 1.20 -2.92 10.15
CA PRO A 90 0.77 -4.27 9.79
C PRO A 90 -0.58 -4.25 9.07
N LEU A 91 -0.79 -5.22 8.17
CA LEU A 91 -2.12 -5.53 7.64
C LEU A 91 -3.06 -5.87 8.81
N ALA A 92 -4.32 -5.42 8.73
CA ALA A 92 -5.28 -5.66 9.81
C ALA A 92 -5.95 -7.03 9.67
N ASP A 93 -6.37 -7.39 8.46
CA ASP A 93 -6.97 -8.69 8.18
C ASP A 93 -6.89 -9.02 6.68
N ARG A 94 -7.19 -10.27 6.31
CA ARG A 94 -7.37 -10.69 4.91
C ARG A 94 -8.86 -10.87 4.63
N VAL A 95 -9.32 -10.42 3.46
CA VAL A 95 -10.68 -10.73 3.02
C VAL A 95 -10.74 -12.19 2.60
N ARG A 96 -11.62 -12.98 3.23
CA ARG A 96 -11.82 -14.38 2.87
C ARG A 96 -12.46 -14.47 1.48
N ALA A 97 -11.71 -14.97 0.52
CA ALA A 97 -12.16 -15.26 -0.84
C ALA A 97 -11.54 -16.60 -1.29
N ASP A 98 -12.20 -17.28 -2.23
CA ASP A 98 -11.73 -18.55 -2.82
C ASP A 98 -10.61 -18.33 -3.86
N GLY A 99 -9.66 -17.43 -3.55
CA GLY A 99 -8.54 -17.04 -4.43
C GLY A 99 -8.30 -15.52 -4.48
N PRO A 100 -7.29 -15.06 -5.25
CA PRO A 100 -7.04 -13.64 -5.45
C PRO A 100 -8.22 -12.99 -6.17
N LEU A 101 -8.77 -11.92 -5.59
CA LEU A 101 -9.89 -11.19 -6.20
C LEU A 101 -9.52 -10.59 -7.55
N LEU A 102 -8.25 -10.24 -7.73
CA LEU A 102 -7.68 -9.81 -8.99
C LEU A 102 -6.67 -10.85 -9.48
N PRO A 103 -7.09 -11.75 -10.40
CA PRO A 103 -6.16 -12.66 -11.06
C PRO A 103 -5.00 -11.90 -11.72
N PRO A 104 -3.84 -12.55 -11.94
CA PRO A 104 -2.63 -11.88 -12.42
C PRO A 104 -2.83 -10.99 -13.66
N LEU A 105 -3.56 -11.48 -14.66
CA LEU A 105 -3.86 -10.72 -15.88
C LEU A 105 -4.70 -9.46 -15.60
N ALA A 106 -5.69 -9.56 -14.72
CA ALA A 106 -6.51 -8.42 -14.33
C ALA A 106 -5.71 -7.39 -13.54
N LEU A 107 -4.79 -7.86 -12.69
CA LEU A 107 -3.88 -6.99 -11.94
C LEU A 107 -2.90 -6.26 -12.87
N GLU A 108 -2.35 -6.93 -13.89
CA GLU A 108 -1.51 -6.30 -14.91
C GLU A 108 -2.27 -5.25 -15.72
N LEU A 109 -3.49 -5.57 -16.15
CA LEU A 109 -4.35 -4.63 -16.85
C LEU A 109 -4.66 -3.40 -15.98
N ALA A 110 -5.02 -3.61 -14.71
CA ALA A 110 -5.30 -2.52 -13.78
C ALA A 110 -4.09 -1.59 -13.60
N ARG A 111 -2.88 -2.14 -13.49
CA ARG A 111 -1.65 -1.35 -13.44
C ARG A 111 -1.41 -0.57 -14.74
N TRP A 112 -1.65 -1.19 -15.89
CA TRP A 112 -1.51 -0.52 -17.17
C TRP A 112 -2.49 0.65 -17.30
N ILE A 113 -3.76 0.46 -16.92
CA ILE A 113 -4.78 1.52 -16.93
C ILE A 113 -4.36 2.66 -16.01
N ALA A 114 -3.98 2.36 -14.76
CA ALA A 114 -3.59 3.37 -13.77
C ALA A 114 -2.28 4.12 -14.13
N GLY A 115 -1.41 3.51 -14.94
CA GLY A 115 -0.22 4.17 -15.47
C GLY A 115 -0.48 5.03 -16.70
N HIS A 116 -1.65 4.88 -17.34
CA HIS A 116 -1.99 5.56 -18.59
C HIS A 116 -3.08 6.64 -18.41
N TYR A 117 -3.91 6.52 -17.39
CA TYR A 117 -5.05 7.41 -17.07
C TYR A 117 -5.00 7.86 -15.62
#